data_AF-A0A970CIU8-F1
#
_entry.id   AF-A0A970CIU8-F1
#
_cell.length_a   1.000
_cell.length_b   1.000
_cell.length_c   1.000
_cell.angle_alpha   90.00
_cell.angle_beta   90.00
_cell.angle_gamma   90.00
#
_symmetry.space_group_name_H-M   'P 1'
#
loop_
_entity.id
_entity.type
_entity.pdbx_description
1 polymer ?
#
loop_
_entity_poly.entity_id
_entity_poly.type
_entity_poly.pdbx_seq_one_letter_code
_entity_poly.pdbx_strand_id
1 'polypeptide(L)'
;MINKKGFRLLLALLISLCLIITIMPRVKTIMELSSRKQGLEEQKVILVEKHELLTIQLEEANSMENIERIAREQLGMVKEGEQMLIPVIPTK
;
A
#
# COMPACT_ATOMS: atom_id res chain seq x y z
N MET A 1 63.53 -7.18 -16.78
CA MET A 1 63.32 -5.74 -17.10
C MET A 1 61.87 -5.56 -17.49
N ILE A 2 61.00 -5.13 -16.55
CA ILE A 2 59.56 -5.03 -16.79
C ILE A 2 59.31 -3.93 -17.82
N ASN A 3 58.69 -4.29 -18.95
CA ASN A 3 58.40 -3.33 -20.02
C ASN A 3 57.39 -2.29 -19.52
N LYS A 4 57.76 -1.00 -19.52
CA LYS A 4 56.95 0.10 -18.97
C LYS A 4 55.52 0.15 -19.57
N LYS A 5 55.36 -0.29 -20.82
CA LYS A 5 54.06 -0.39 -21.49
C LYS A 5 53.19 -1.52 -20.94
N GLY A 6 53.79 -2.69 -20.67
CA GLY A 6 53.10 -3.83 -20.06
C GLY A 6 52.65 -3.53 -18.63
N PHE A 7 53.48 -2.84 -17.85
CA PHE A 7 53.12 -2.44 -16.48
C PHE A 7 51.94 -1.45 -16.46
N ARG A 8 51.89 -0.48 -17.38
CA ARG A 8 50.75 0.45 -17.48
C ARG A 8 49.44 -0.25 -17.86
N LEU A 9 49.50 -1.21 -18.79
CA LEU A 9 48.32 -2.00 -19.16
C LEU A 9 47.81 -2.85 -18.00
N LEU A 10 48.72 -3.49 -17.26
CA LEU A 10 48.38 -4.31 -16.11
C LEU A 10 47.76 -3.45 -14.99
N LEU A 11 48.31 -2.26 -14.75
CA LEU A 11 47.77 -1.30 -13.78
C LEU A 11 46.37 -0.80 -14.20
N ALA A 12 46.18 -0.47 -15.48
CA ALA A 12 44.88 -0.04 -16.00
C ALA A 12 43.81 -1.14 -15.86
N LEU A 13 44.18 -2.40 -16.14
CA LEU A 13 43.28 -3.55 -15.98
C LEU A 13 42.90 -3.76 -14.52
N LEU A 14 43.86 -3.62 -13.60
CA LEU A 14 43.65 -3.78 -12.17
C LEU A 14 42.73 -2.69 -11.61
N ILE A 15 42.90 -1.43 -12.05
CA ILE A 15 42.01 -0.31 -11.70
C ILE A 15 40.61 -0.56 -12.25
N SER A 16 40.49 -0.96 -13.53
CA SER A 16 39.20 -1.27 -14.14
C SER A 16 38.46 -2.38 -13.40
N LEU A 17 39.16 -3.44 -13.01
CA LEU A 17 38.58 -4.56 -12.27
C LEU A 17 38.11 -4.12 -10.87
N CYS A 18 38.91 -3.28 -10.19
CA CYS A 18 38.56 -2.73 -8.88
C CYS A 18 37.27 -1.89 -8.94
N LEU A 19 37.12 -1.07 -9.99
CA LEU A 19 35.91 -0.28 -10.21
C LEU A 19 34.68 -1.17 -10.44
N ILE A 20 34.80 -2.20 -11.29
CA ILE A 20 33.69 -3.12 -11.58
C ILE A 20 33.23 -3.85 -10.31
N ILE A 21 34.19 -4.38 -9.52
CA ILE A 21 33.89 -5.07 -8.26
C ILE A 21 33.17 -4.16 -7.27
N THR A 22 33.52 -2.87 -7.24
CA THR A 22 32.93 -1.89 -6.32
C THR A 22 31.52 -1.46 -6.75
N ILE A 23 31.26 -1.37 -8.05
CA ILE A 23 29.99 -0.89 -8.61
C ILE A 23 28.94 -2.00 -8.63
N MET A 24 29.32 -3.25 -8.90
CA MET A 24 28.39 -4.38 -8.97
C MET A 24 27.45 -4.53 -7.76
N PRO A 25 27.91 -4.47 -6.49
CA PRO A 25 27.01 -4.58 -5.34
C PRO A 25 26.02 -3.41 -5.27
N ARG A 26 26.43 -2.19 -5.66
CA ARG A 26 25.58 -0.99 -5.66
C ARG A 26 24.39 -1.17 -6.59
N VAL A 27 24.61 -1.71 -7.80
CA VAL A 27 23.55 -1.96 -8.77
C VAL A 27 22.56 -2.99 -8.25
N LYS A 28 23.04 -4.09 -7.66
CA LYS A 28 22.17 -5.12 -7.06
C LYS A 28 21.32 -4.54 -5.94
N THR A 29 21.91 -3.74 -5.03
CA THR A 29 21.16 -3.10 -3.94
C THR A 29 20.11 -2.14 -4.46
N ILE A 30 20.40 -1.35 -5.50
CA ILE A 30 19.42 -0.44 -6.11
C ILE A 30 18.26 -1.22 -6.71
N MET A 31 18.54 -2.30 -7.44
CA MET A 31 17.48 -3.16 -8.00
C MET A 31 16.62 -3.76 -6.89
N GLU A 32 17.22 -4.33 -5.86
CA GLU A 32 16.51 -4.90 -4.72
C GLU A 32 15.65 -3.86 -3.99
N LEU A 33 16.20 -2.67 -3.73
CA LEU A 33 15.45 -1.56 -3.13
C LEU A 33 14.29 -1.12 -4.01
N SER A 34 14.49 -1.05 -5.33
CA SER A 34 13.44 -0.65 -6.27
C SER A 34 12.28 -1.65 -6.27
N SER A 35 12.58 -2.95 -6.28
CA SER A 35 11.55 -4.01 -6.20
C SER A 35 10.82 -3.99 -4.86
N ARG A 36 11.53 -3.79 -3.75
CA ARG A 36 10.91 -3.65 -2.42
C ARG A 36 10.02 -2.42 -2.34
N LYS A 37 10.47 -1.29 -2.87
CA LYS A 37 9.68 -0.05 -2.93
C LYS A 37 8.40 -0.28 -3.72
N GLN A 38 8.49 -0.91 -4.89
CA GLN A 38 7.32 -1.20 -5.70
C GLN A 38 6.31 -2.08 -4.95
N GLY A 39 6.77 -3.17 -4.33
CA GLY A 39 5.89 -4.04 -3.55
C GLY A 39 5.24 -3.34 -2.34
N LEU A 40 5.93 -2.38 -1.72
CA LEU A 40 5.37 -1.56 -0.64
C LEU A 40 4.34 -0.55 -1.14
N GLU A 41 4.55 0.08 -2.30
CA GLU A 41 3.57 0.98 -2.91
C GLU A 41 2.29 0.22 -3.30
N GLU A 42 2.41 -0.98 -3.88
CA GLU A 42 1.26 -1.83 -4.19
C GLU A 42 0.46 -2.19 -2.92
N GLN A 43 1.15 -2.60 -1.85
CA GLN A 43 0.50 -2.87 -0.56
C GLN A 43 -0.18 -1.64 0.02
N LYS A 44 0.44 -0.47 -0.09
CA LYS A 44 -0.11 0.79 0.39
C LYS A 44 -1.41 1.14 -0.34
N VAL A 45 -1.44 1.01 -1.67
CA VAL A 45 -2.65 1.25 -2.46
C VAL A 45 -3.81 0.35 -1.99
N ILE A 46 -3.55 -0.96 -1.84
CA ILE A 46 -4.55 -1.92 -1.36
C ILE A 46 -5.05 -1.55 0.05
N LEU A 47 -4.15 -1.11 0.93
CA LEU A 47 -4.50 -0.77 2.31
C LEU A 47 -5.32 0.52 2.39
N VAL A 48 -5.03 1.51 1.55
CA VAL A 48 -5.81 2.75 1.46
C VAL A 48 -7.22 2.47 0.96
N GLU A 49 -7.36 1.68 -0.10
CA GLU A 49 -8.67 1.30 -0.64
C GLU A 49 -9.51 0.54 0.41
N LYS A 50 -8.89 -0.40 1.14
CA LYS A 50 -9.57 -1.11 2.23
C LYS A 50 -9.96 -0.17 3.37
N HIS A 51 -9.10 0.78 3.72
CA HIS A 51 -9.39 1.75 4.76
C HIS A 51 -10.58 2.63 4.38
N GLU A 52 -10.63 3.14 3.15
CA GLU A 52 -11.75 3.94 2.65
C GLU A 52 -13.06 3.14 2.66
N LEU A 53 -13.04 1.91 2.15
CA LEU A 53 -14.21 1.03 2.15
C LEU A 53 -14.70 0.71 3.57
N LEU A 54 -13.79 0.42 4.50
CA LEU A 54 -14.15 0.19 5.91
C LEU A 54 -14.68 1.45 6.58
N THR A 55 -14.16 2.62 6.22
CA THR A 55 -14.65 3.90 6.76
C THR A 55 -16.10 4.14 6.32
N ILE A 56 -16.41 3.91 5.05
CA ILE A 56 -17.79 4.00 4.52
C ILE A 56 -18.70 3.02 5.25
N GLN A 57 -18.30 1.76 5.39
CA GLN A 57 -19.09 0.76 6.12
C GLN A 57 -19.32 1.13 7.59
N LEU A 58 -18.33 1.75 8.23
CA LEU A 58 -18.44 2.21 9.60
C LEU A 58 -19.41 3.40 9.71
N GLU A 59 -19.37 4.33 8.76
CA GLU A 59 -20.33 5.43 8.67
C GLU A 59 -21.75 4.93 8.42
N GLU A 60 -21.94 3.96 7.51
CA GLU A 60 -23.23 3.32 7.26
C GLU A 60 -23.74 2.55 8.47
N ALA A 61 -22.86 1.82 9.17
CA ALA A 61 -23.19 1.13 10.41
C ALA A 61 -23.61 2.10 11.54
N ASN A 62 -22.97 3.26 11.59
CA ASN A 62 -23.29 4.33 12.55
C ASN A 62 -24.40 5.28 12.09
N SER A 63 -24.98 5.06 10.91
CA SER A 63 -26.10 5.87 10.45
C SER A 63 -27.31 5.66 11.37
N MET A 64 -28.08 6.73 11.61
CA MET A 64 -29.23 6.69 12.51
C MET A 64 -30.27 5.64 12.11
N GLU A 65 -30.44 5.40 10.80
CA GLU A 65 -31.33 4.36 10.27
C GLU A 65 -30.87 2.96 10.69
N ASN A 66 -29.58 2.69 10.60
CA ASN A 66 -29.02 1.38 10.92
C ASN A 66 -28.98 1.16 12.44
N ILE A 67 -28.65 2.20 13.21
CA ILE A 67 -28.74 2.19 14.68
C ILE A 67 -30.18 1.93 15.12
N GLU A 68 -31.17 2.57 14.50
CA GLU A 68 -32.58 2.36 14.83
C GLU A 68 -33.03 0.93 14.48
N ARG A 69 -32.63 0.41 13.31
CA ARG A 69 -32.89 -0.99 12.91
C ARG A 69 -32.32 -1.95 13.95
N ILE A 70 -31.06 -1.81 14.32
CA ILE A 70 -30.40 -2.66 15.33
C ILE A 70 -31.11 -2.52 16.69
N ALA A 71 -31.46 -1.31 17.11
CA ALA A 71 -32.19 -1.09 18.35
C ALA A 71 -33.56 -1.79 18.36
N ARG A 72 -34.31 -1.75 17.24
CA ARG A 72 -35.59 -2.48 17.10
C ARG A 72 -35.39 -3.99 17.19
N GLU A 73 -34.35 -4.52 16.55
CA GLU A 73 -33.98 -5.94 16.63
C GLU A 73 -33.67 -6.35 18.07
N GLN A 74 -32.84 -5.58 18.78
CA GLN A 74 -32.46 -5.86 20.17
C GLN A 74 -33.63 -5.71 21.15
N LEU A 75 -34.57 -4.79 20.88
CA LEU A 75 -35.78 -4.60 21.69
C LEU A 75 -36.88 -5.61 21.35
N GLY A 76 -36.67 -6.52 20.39
CA GLY A 76 -37.67 -7.50 19.96
C GLY A 76 -38.89 -6.88 19.28
N MET A 77 -38.74 -5.67 18.72
CA MET A 77 -39.81 -4.89 18.11
C MET A 77 -39.97 -5.16 16.60
N VAL A 78 -39.17 -6.06 16.02
CA VAL A 78 -39.24 -6.40 14.59
C VAL A 78 -40.36 -7.41 14.35
N LYS A 79 -41.42 -6.96 13.66
CA LYS A 79 -42.51 -7.83 13.17
C LYS A 79 -42.27 -8.17 11.69
N GLU A 80 -42.50 -9.43 11.33
CA GLU A 80 -42.49 -9.89 9.94
C GLU A 80 -43.50 -9.07 9.10
N GLY A 81 -43.01 -8.19 8.21
CA GLY A 81 -43.83 -7.46 7.23
C GLY A 81 -44.08 -5.97 7.49
N GLU A 82 -43.40 -5.32 8.44
CA GLU A 82 -43.58 -3.87 8.69
C GLU A 82 -42.75 -2.99 7.72
N GLN A 83 -43.39 -2.00 7.08
CA GLN A 83 -42.73 -1.05 6.18
C GLN A 83 -42.06 0.09 6.98
N MET A 84 -40.77 0.33 6.71
CA MET A 84 -40.01 1.41 7.35
C MET A 84 -40.53 2.77 6.85
N LEU A 85 -41.13 3.56 7.74
CA LEU A 85 -41.57 4.93 7.45
C LEU A 85 -40.42 5.89 7.78
N ILE A 86 -39.67 6.32 6.76
CA ILE A 86 -38.65 7.36 6.92
C ILE A 86 -39.35 8.72 6.93
N PRO A 87 -39.28 9.51 8.02
CA PRO A 87 -39.87 10.84 8.03
C PRO A 87 -39.08 11.76 7.10
N VAL A 88 -39.74 12.27 6.05
CA VAL A 88 -39.16 13.28 5.16
C VAL A 88 -39.11 14.60 5.93
N ILE A 89 -37.91 15.06 6.29
CA ILE A 89 -37.72 16.40 6.86
C ILE A 89 -37.83 17.39 5.70
N PRO A 90 -38.84 18.27 5.66
CA PRO A 90 -38.97 19.23 4.57
C PRO A 90 -37.82 20.23 4.64
N THR A 91 -37.02 20.28 3.56
CA THR A 91 -36.00 21.31 3.38
C THR A 91 -36.71 22.64 3.16
N LYS A 92 -36.45 23.63 4.03
CA LYS A 92 -37.05 24.97 3.99
C LYS A 92 -36.30 25.87 3.02
#